data_AF-A0A842MZW5-F1
#
_entry.id   AF-A0A842MZW5-F1
#
_cell.length_a   1.000
_cell.length_b   1.000
_cell.length_c   1.000
_cell.angle_alpha   90.00
_cell.angle_beta   90.00
_cell.angle_gamma   90.00
#
_symmetry.space_group_name_H-M   'P 1'
#
loop_
_entity.id
_entity.type
_entity.pdbx_description
1 polymer ?
#
loop_
_entity_poly.entity_id
_entity_poly.type
_entity_poly.pdbx_seq_one_letter_code
_entity_poly.pdbx_strand_id
1 'polypeptide(L)'
;MQTQVEGRALLCMLKTNVHDHTIYRLKLDELRTLVETMGIEVVGDVVQSRHRAFAKFHIGSGKVKEIRKLARRHNVNLIVFYNLLRSSQKLNLIQAIGVDVVDRYEITLEIFDRMASDTLSQLQIEAARLQKLAPYFKLEANIRFHNDRPFFRSMGEYAFHSQMRELTRRQASIKREIQKLLNEKRQRISDRRRLGFPTVCVAGYYNSGKTSLFNALTGDDKPVSDKPFTTLSSKYQRRFVDYETTLLFIDTIGFVIDLDPRLIKSFEINLEDLKSADMVIFLMDVTDPLLTLRIKLAEGIRLLREMDIPLEKIVVVLNKIDLQPDTAHNLGEELNLDRMGLPWTMVSAKERTNLNELLMFLKAQLTRLAEPPEVVEPEEELKAVEQSRGDHRSTS
;
A
#
# COMPACT_ATOMS: atom_id res chain seq x y z
N MET A 1 -23.22 14.29 -14.46
CA MET A 1 -22.65 14.52 -15.80
C MET A 1 -21.32 13.81 -15.86
N GLN A 2 -21.20 12.86 -16.79
CA GLN A 2 -19.99 12.07 -17.03
C GLN A 2 -18.88 12.97 -17.57
N THR A 3 -17.80 13.14 -16.83
CA THR A 3 -16.58 13.72 -17.35
C THR A 3 -15.68 12.58 -17.78
N GLN A 4 -15.82 12.13 -19.04
CA GLN A 4 -14.82 11.32 -19.73
C GLN A 4 -13.51 12.10 -19.72
N VAL A 5 -12.51 11.61 -19.00
CA VAL A 5 -11.14 12.11 -19.14
C VAL A 5 -10.54 11.35 -20.32
N GLU A 6 -10.66 11.91 -21.52
CA GLU A 6 -10.04 11.38 -22.74
C GLU A 6 -8.50 11.54 -22.67
N GLY A 7 -7.78 10.43 -22.55
CA GLY A 7 -6.33 10.42 -22.67
C GLY A 7 -5.83 9.02 -23.01
N ARG A 8 -4.77 8.95 -23.83
CA ARG A 8 -4.15 7.69 -24.26
C ARG A 8 -2.79 7.58 -23.64
N ALA A 9 -2.54 6.49 -22.92
CA ALA A 9 -1.29 6.22 -22.23
C ALA A 9 -0.53 5.04 -22.81
N LEU A 10 0.81 5.14 -22.77
CA LEU A 10 1.72 4.03 -23.01
C LEU A 10 2.43 3.68 -21.71
N LEU A 11 2.38 2.42 -21.31
CA LEU A 11 3.09 1.96 -20.11
C LEU A 11 4.56 1.69 -20.44
N CYS A 12 5.44 1.99 -19.51
CA CYS A 12 6.88 1.78 -19.65
C CYS A 12 7.44 1.09 -18.40
N MET A 13 8.27 0.07 -18.59
CA MET A 13 8.94 -0.60 -17.48
C MET A 13 10.40 -0.91 -17.83
N LEU A 14 11.30 -0.58 -16.91
CA LEU A 14 12.62 -1.16 -16.85
C LEU A 14 12.57 -2.40 -15.94
N LYS A 15 12.70 -3.56 -16.57
CA LYS A 15 12.80 -4.85 -15.89
C LYS A 15 14.25 -5.10 -15.46
N THR A 16 14.54 -4.90 -14.16
CA THR A 16 15.88 -5.06 -13.60
C THR A 16 16.28 -6.51 -13.34
N ASN A 17 15.31 -7.35 -12.95
CA ASN A 17 15.51 -8.79 -12.92
C ASN A 17 15.28 -9.38 -14.32
N VAL A 18 16.36 -9.70 -15.03
CA VAL A 18 16.28 -10.13 -16.43
C VAL A 18 15.59 -11.51 -16.57
N HIS A 19 15.75 -12.37 -15.55
CA HIS A 19 15.15 -13.71 -15.48
C HIS A 19 13.71 -13.71 -14.95
N ASP A 20 13.16 -12.55 -14.65
CA ASP A 20 11.74 -12.45 -14.32
C ASP A 20 10.91 -12.56 -15.61
N HIS A 21 10.28 -13.72 -15.80
CA HIS A 21 9.44 -14.00 -16.98
C HIS A 21 7.94 -13.77 -16.74
N THR A 22 7.50 -13.67 -15.49
CA THR A 22 6.07 -13.71 -15.14
C THR A 22 5.65 -12.56 -14.24
N ILE A 23 6.50 -12.18 -13.27
CA ILE A 23 6.17 -11.18 -12.25
C ILE A 23 6.09 -9.79 -12.89
N TYR A 24 6.95 -9.47 -13.84
CA TYR A 24 6.91 -8.18 -14.54
C TYR A 24 5.56 -7.94 -15.25
N ARG A 25 4.92 -9.00 -15.78
CA ARG A 25 3.65 -8.90 -16.49
C ARG A 25 2.53 -8.59 -15.51
N LEU A 26 2.46 -9.33 -14.40
CA LEU A 26 1.55 -9.07 -13.29
C LEU A 26 1.65 -7.62 -12.78
N LYS A 27 2.89 -7.13 -12.61
CA LYS A 27 3.17 -5.76 -12.20
C LYS A 27 2.68 -4.71 -13.21
N LEU A 28 2.86 -4.97 -14.51
CA LEU A 28 2.36 -4.10 -15.56
C LEU A 28 0.83 -4.14 -15.70
N ASP A 29 0.22 -5.30 -15.53
CA ASP A 29 -1.23 -5.46 -15.57
C ASP A 29 -1.86 -4.71 -14.39
N GLU A 30 -1.22 -4.73 -13.23
CA GLU A 30 -1.65 -3.89 -12.11
C GLU A 30 -1.53 -2.39 -12.42
N LEU A 31 -0.40 -1.94 -12.98
CA LEU A 31 -0.24 -0.54 -13.39
C LEU A 31 -1.28 -0.14 -14.43
N ARG A 32 -1.62 -1.03 -15.37
CA ARG A 32 -2.69 -0.83 -16.34
C ARG A 32 -4.01 -0.56 -15.63
N THR A 33 -4.40 -1.40 -14.66
CA THR A 33 -5.62 -1.22 -13.86
C THR A 33 -5.61 0.13 -13.13
N LEU A 34 -4.48 0.57 -12.57
CA LEU A 34 -4.35 1.88 -11.92
C LEU A 34 -4.63 3.03 -12.92
N VAL A 35 -4.06 2.95 -14.12
CA VAL A 35 -4.20 3.98 -15.16
C VAL A 35 -5.62 4.01 -15.73
N GLU A 36 -6.21 2.84 -15.99
CA GLU A 36 -7.59 2.71 -16.49
C GLU A 36 -8.62 3.18 -15.46
N THR A 37 -8.33 3.03 -14.16
CA THR A 37 -9.16 3.60 -13.07
C THR A 37 -9.28 5.12 -13.17
N MET A 38 -8.29 5.79 -13.75
CA MET A 38 -8.30 7.24 -14.01
C MET A 38 -9.06 7.64 -15.27
N GLY A 39 -9.63 6.68 -16.00
CA GLY A 39 -10.32 6.89 -17.26
C GLY A 39 -9.38 6.99 -18.47
N ILE A 40 -8.09 6.65 -18.29
CA ILE A 40 -7.06 6.77 -19.33
C ILE A 40 -6.94 5.45 -20.09
N GLU A 41 -7.05 5.49 -21.43
CA GLU A 41 -6.94 4.32 -22.30
C GLU A 41 -5.47 3.89 -22.42
N VAL A 42 -5.16 2.64 -22.05
CA VAL A 42 -3.79 2.10 -22.20
C VAL A 42 -3.62 1.41 -23.55
N VAL A 43 -2.91 2.06 -24.47
CA VAL A 43 -2.75 1.60 -25.86
C VAL A 43 -1.67 0.53 -26.05
N GLY A 44 -0.83 0.32 -25.05
CA GLY A 44 0.26 -0.66 -25.10
C GLY A 44 1.27 -0.47 -23.98
N ASP A 45 2.28 -1.34 -23.98
CA ASP A 45 3.39 -1.32 -23.03
C ASP A 45 4.74 -1.48 -23.73
N VAL A 46 5.78 -0.86 -23.17
CA VAL A 46 7.16 -0.97 -23.62
C VAL A 46 8.03 -1.41 -22.45
N VAL A 47 8.63 -2.58 -22.60
CA VAL A 47 9.53 -3.15 -21.59
C VAL A 47 10.96 -3.15 -22.08
N GLN A 48 11.88 -2.69 -21.22
CA GLN A 48 13.31 -2.84 -21.42
C GLN A 48 13.89 -3.72 -20.31
N SER A 49 14.54 -4.82 -20.68
CA SER A 49 15.23 -5.70 -19.73
C SER A 49 16.69 -5.29 -19.59
N ARG A 50 17.11 -4.90 -18.37
CA ARG A 50 18.51 -4.61 -18.03
C ARG A 50 18.74 -4.58 -16.53
N HIS A 51 19.89 -5.08 -16.08
CA HIS A 51 20.27 -5.11 -14.66
C HIS A 51 20.32 -3.75 -13.94
N ARG A 52 20.55 -2.64 -14.66
CA ARG A 52 20.67 -1.30 -14.06
C ARG A 52 20.00 -0.22 -14.91
N ALA A 53 19.41 0.76 -14.23
CA ALA A 53 18.80 1.93 -14.85
C ALA A 53 19.85 2.90 -15.41
N PHE A 54 19.48 3.60 -16.48
CA PHE A 54 20.29 4.68 -17.04
C PHE A 54 20.13 5.97 -16.23
N ALA A 55 21.24 6.66 -15.99
CA ALA A 55 21.21 7.91 -15.23
C ALA A 55 20.32 8.99 -15.88
N LYS A 56 20.37 9.12 -17.21
CA LYS A 56 19.70 10.21 -17.95
C LYS A 56 18.20 10.02 -18.13
N PHE A 57 17.77 8.85 -18.60
CA PHE A 57 16.38 8.59 -19.01
C PHE A 57 15.73 7.41 -18.27
N HIS A 58 16.40 6.81 -17.29
CA HIS A 58 16.03 5.52 -16.67
C HIS A 58 16.13 4.31 -17.63
N ILE A 59 15.69 4.47 -18.88
CA ILE A 59 15.81 3.53 -20.00
C ILE A 59 16.86 3.99 -21.02
N GLY A 60 17.15 3.14 -22.02
CA GLY A 60 18.13 3.43 -23.07
C GLY A 60 17.60 4.44 -24.08
N SER A 61 18.50 5.26 -24.65
CA SER A 61 18.15 6.29 -25.66
C SER A 61 17.46 5.71 -26.90
N GLY A 62 17.80 4.49 -27.31
CA GLY A 62 17.10 3.76 -28.38
C GLY A 62 15.62 3.51 -28.05
N LYS A 63 15.33 3.07 -26.82
CA LYS A 63 13.95 2.88 -26.35
C LYS A 63 13.20 4.20 -26.21
N VAL A 64 13.86 5.29 -25.81
CA VAL A 64 13.24 6.62 -25.81
C VAL A 64 12.77 7.03 -27.21
N LYS A 65 13.59 6.78 -28.25
CA LYS A 65 13.20 7.04 -29.65
C LYS A 65 12.03 6.15 -30.10
N GLU A 66 12.03 4.88 -29.70
CA GLU A 66 10.95 3.94 -29.97
C GLU A 66 9.63 4.40 -29.33
N ILE A 67 9.66 4.75 -28.04
CA ILE A 67 8.52 5.30 -27.30
C ILE A 67 7.99 6.56 -27.98
N ARG A 68 8.86 7.49 -28.38
CA ARG A 68 8.44 8.70 -29.11
C ARG A 68 7.72 8.37 -30.42
N LYS A 69 8.19 7.37 -31.16
CA LYS A 69 7.57 6.94 -32.41
C LYS A 69 6.19 6.32 -32.16
N LEU A 70 6.09 5.46 -31.14
CA LEU A 70 4.83 4.85 -30.72
C LEU A 70 3.84 5.91 -30.23
N ALA A 71 4.31 6.86 -29.41
CA ALA A 71 3.47 7.91 -28.88
C ALA A 71 2.83 8.75 -29.98
N ARG A 72 3.61 9.11 -31.01
CA ARG A 72 3.09 9.81 -32.20
C ARG A 72 2.15 8.96 -33.03
N ARG A 73 2.45 7.67 -33.21
CA ARG A 73 1.63 6.76 -34.01
C ARG A 73 0.25 6.53 -33.39
N HIS A 74 0.20 6.42 -32.07
CA HIS A 74 -1.02 6.10 -31.33
C HIS A 74 -1.66 7.32 -30.65
N ASN A 75 -1.21 8.55 -30.95
CA ASN A 75 -1.72 9.78 -30.33
C ASN A 75 -1.73 9.70 -28.78
N VAL A 76 -0.66 9.15 -28.22
CA VAL A 76 -0.46 9.05 -26.77
C VAL A 76 -0.09 10.41 -26.23
N ASN A 77 -0.78 10.85 -25.18
CA ASN A 77 -0.52 12.12 -24.50
C ASN A 77 0.19 11.93 -23.14
N LEU A 78 0.26 10.69 -22.64
CA LEU A 78 0.87 10.36 -21.36
C LEU A 78 1.76 9.11 -21.44
N ILE A 79 2.98 9.19 -20.93
CA ILE A 79 3.82 8.01 -20.69
C ILE A 79 3.82 7.71 -19.20
N VAL A 80 3.45 6.47 -18.84
CA VAL A 80 3.39 6.03 -17.45
C VAL A 80 4.50 5.02 -17.18
N PHE A 81 5.46 5.40 -16.34
CA PHE A 81 6.53 4.50 -15.93
C PHE A 81 6.13 3.70 -14.68
N TYR A 82 6.28 2.38 -14.75
CA TYR A 82 6.18 1.52 -13.58
C TYR A 82 7.22 1.88 -12.52
N ASN A 83 8.47 2.08 -12.95
CA ASN A 83 9.58 2.40 -12.06
C ASN A 83 9.51 3.86 -11.59
N LEU A 84 10.01 4.10 -10.38
CA LEU A 84 10.12 5.45 -9.83
C LEU A 84 11.16 6.28 -10.60
N LEU A 85 10.76 7.48 -11.02
CA LEU A 85 11.61 8.40 -11.76
C LEU A 85 12.15 9.51 -10.85
N ARG A 86 13.43 9.85 -11.06
CA ARG A 86 14.03 11.08 -10.53
C ARG A 86 13.48 12.28 -11.31
N SER A 87 13.39 13.44 -10.68
CA SER A 87 12.91 14.68 -11.34
C SER A 87 13.71 15.04 -12.59
N SER A 88 15.03 14.80 -12.60
CA SER A 88 15.87 14.99 -13.78
C SER A 88 15.58 13.99 -14.91
N GLN A 89 15.29 12.74 -14.57
CA GLN A 89 14.91 11.72 -15.56
C GLN A 89 13.57 12.06 -16.19
N LYS A 90 12.57 12.43 -15.38
CA LYS A 90 11.25 12.89 -15.84
C LYS A 90 11.39 14.06 -16.82
N LEU A 91 12.12 15.11 -16.45
CA LEU A 91 12.31 16.28 -17.30
C LEU A 91 13.00 15.94 -18.63
N ASN A 92 14.05 15.12 -18.59
CA ASN A 92 14.74 14.66 -19.79
C ASN A 92 13.82 13.85 -20.71
N LEU A 93 12.98 12.97 -20.15
CA LEU A 93 12.03 12.16 -20.91
C LEU A 93 10.96 13.03 -21.56
N ILE A 94 10.37 13.99 -20.84
CA ILE A 94 9.39 14.95 -21.38
C ILE A 94 9.99 15.70 -22.57
N GLN A 95 11.20 16.25 -22.42
CA GLN A 95 11.89 16.97 -23.51
C GLN A 95 12.20 16.08 -24.72
N ALA A 96 12.57 14.82 -24.49
CA ALA A 96 12.97 13.91 -25.56
C ALA A 96 11.77 13.33 -26.33
N ILE A 97 10.68 13.02 -25.62
CA ILE A 97 9.48 12.36 -26.16
C ILE A 97 8.47 13.40 -26.68
N GLY A 98 8.32 14.52 -25.96
CA GLY A 98 7.40 15.61 -26.31
C GLY A 98 5.96 15.41 -25.81
N VAL A 99 5.75 14.57 -24.80
CA VAL A 99 4.48 14.33 -24.12
C VAL A 99 4.72 14.27 -22.61
N ASP A 100 3.66 14.30 -21.80
CA ASP A 100 3.83 14.24 -20.35
C ASP A 100 4.30 12.86 -19.88
N VAL A 101 5.08 12.85 -18.81
CA VAL A 101 5.69 11.63 -18.25
C VAL A 101 5.45 11.60 -16.75
N VAL A 102 4.79 10.55 -16.31
CA VAL A 102 4.52 10.29 -14.90
C VAL A 102 5.06 8.93 -14.51
N ASP A 103 5.39 8.77 -13.24
CA ASP A 103 5.68 7.46 -12.68
C ASP A 103 4.49 6.88 -11.91
N ARG A 104 4.62 5.61 -11.50
CA ARG A 104 3.62 4.90 -10.72
C ARG A 104 3.25 5.62 -9.43
N TYR A 105 4.21 6.27 -8.78
CA TYR A 105 3.95 7.02 -7.55
C TYR A 105 3.01 8.21 -7.82
N GLU A 106 3.23 8.95 -8.91
CA GLU A 106 2.36 10.05 -9.33
C GLU A 106 0.96 9.57 -9.73
N ILE A 107 0.83 8.47 -10.48
CA ILE A 107 -0.48 7.87 -10.78
C ILE A 107 -1.21 7.46 -9.51
N THR A 108 -0.50 6.85 -8.55
CA THR A 108 -1.10 6.40 -7.30
C THR A 108 -1.60 7.59 -6.46
N LEU A 109 -0.82 8.68 -6.38
CA LEU A 109 -1.26 9.91 -5.73
C LEU A 109 -2.50 10.51 -6.40
N GLU A 110 -2.59 10.47 -7.73
CA GLU A 110 -3.74 10.99 -8.46
C GLU A 110 -5.01 10.18 -8.18
N ILE A 111 -4.91 8.85 -8.09
CA ILE A 111 -6.04 8.01 -7.70
C ILE A 111 -6.47 8.35 -6.28
N PHE A 112 -5.52 8.50 -5.36
CA PHE A 112 -5.82 8.90 -3.99
C PHE A 112 -6.50 10.26 -3.91
N ASP A 113 -6.07 11.25 -4.69
CA ASP A 113 -6.66 12.59 -4.72
C ASP A 113 -8.15 12.53 -5.11
N ARG A 114 -8.49 11.69 -6.10
CA ARG A 114 -9.89 11.48 -6.52
C ARG A 114 -10.74 10.75 -5.49
N MET A 115 -10.13 9.92 -4.65
CA MET A 115 -10.83 9.11 -3.64
C MET A 115 -10.87 9.78 -2.25
N ALA A 116 -10.04 10.79 -2.01
CA ALA A 116 -9.93 11.45 -0.72
C ALA A 116 -11.17 12.28 -0.40
N SER A 117 -12.01 11.78 0.50
CA SER A 117 -13.20 12.47 0.99
C SER A 117 -12.92 13.35 2.21
N ASP A 118 -11.87 13.04 2.99
CA ASP A 118 -11.55 13.72 4.24
C ASP A 118 -10.38 14.70 4.10
N THR A 119 -10.43 15.78 4.88
CA THR A 119 -9.44 16.86 4.85
C THR A 119 -8.03 16.39 5.18
N LEU A 120 -7.89 15.43 6.10
CA LEU A 120 -6.58 14.93 6.50
C LEU A 120 -5.90 14.20 5.35
N SER A 121 -6.60 13.28 4.69
CA SER A 121 -6.09 12.58 3.52
C SER A 121 -5.76 13.54 2.37
N GLN A 122 -6.61 14.54 2.11
CA GLN A 122 -6.34 15.57 1.10
C GLN A 122 -5.05 16.35 1.38
N LEU A 123 -4.85 16.79 2.63
CA LEU A 123 -3.62 17.48 3.04
C LEU A 123 -2.38 16.58 2.91
N GLN A 124 -2.50 15.30 3.23
CA GLN A 124 -1.41 14.32 3.08
C GLN A 124 -1.02 14.12 1.62
N ILE A 125 -2.01 14.00 0.73
CA ILE A 125 -1.80 13.87 -0.71
C ILE A 125 -1.16 15.15 -1.26
N GLU A 126 -1.65 16.32 -0.86
CA GLU A 126 -1.07 17.61 -1.25
C GLU A 126 0.40 17.71 -0.79
N ALA A 127 0.70 17.33 0.46
CA ALA A 127 2.06 17.32 0.98
C ALA A 127 2.98 16.40 0.18
N ALA A 128 2.51 15.18 -0.14
CA ALA A 128 3.24 14.21 -0.95
C ALA A 128 3.49 14.71 -2.38
N ARG A 129 2.47 15.30 -3.01
CA ARG A 129 2.55 15.92 -4.34
C ARG A 129 3.56 17.07 -4.35
N LEU A 130 3.50 17.97 -3.37
CA LEU A 130 4.45 19.07 -3.23
C LEU A 130 5.89 18.58 -3.01
N GLN A 131 6.09 17.51 -2.23
CA GLN A 131 7.40 16.91 -2.01
C GLN A 131 8.00 16.33 -3.30
N LYS A 132 7.17 15.74 -4.16
CA LYS A 132 7.57 15.20 -5.46
C LYS A 132 7.85 16.30 -6.50
N LEU A 133 7.02 17.35 -6.54
CA LEU A 133 7.10 18.42 -7.53
C LEU A 133 8.16 19.48 -7.23
N ALA A 134 8.42 19.79 -5.96
CA ALA A 134 9.42 20.81 -5.56
C ALA A 134 10.80 20.64 -6.23
N PRO A 135 11.44 19.44 -6.23
CA PRO A 135 12.71 19.25 -6.93
C PRO A 135 12.58 19.36 -8.46
N TYR A 136 11.42 19.04 -9.02
CA TYR A 136 11.15 19.17 -10.46
C TYR A 136 11.09 20.64 -10.89
N PHE A 137 10.30 21.47 -10.20
CA PHE A 137 10.21 22.90 -10.52
C PHE A 137 11.54 23.63 -10.36
N LYS A 138 12.37 23.23 -9.39
CA LYS A 138 13.73 23.76 -9.24
C LYS A 138 14.62 23.46 -10.45
N LEU A 139 14.53 22.25 -11.00
CA LEU A 139 15.28 21.88 -12.21
C LEU A 139 14.77 22.63 -13.44
N GLU A 140 13.45 22.74 -13.59
CA GLU A 140 12.83 23.43 -14.71
C GLU A 140 13.21 24.92 -14.74
N ALA A 141 13.15 25.59 -13.58
CA ALA A 141 13.56 26.99 -13.45
C ALA A 141 15.04 27.17 -13.77
N ASN A 142 15.90 26.31 -13.24
CA ASN A 142 17.34 26.38 -13.54
C ASN A 142 17.60 26.34 -15.05
N ILE A 143 16.87 25.52 -15.84
CA ILE A 143 17.04 25.44 -17.30
C ILE A 143 16.49 26.69 -17.99
N ARG A 144 15.31 27.18 -17.58
CA ARG A 144 14.68 28.36 -18.19
C ARG A 144 15.53 29.62 -18.00
N PHE A 145 16.07 29.82 -16.80
CA PHE A 145 16.79 31.03 -16.44
C PHE A 145 18.31 30.94 -16.65
N HIS A 146 18.86 29.79 -17.06
CA HIS A 146 20.30 29.66 -17.32
C HIS A 146 20.78 30.48 -18.52
N ASN A 147 19.91 30.72 -19.50
CA ASN A 147 20.22 31.43 -20.74
C ASN A 147 20.02 32.95 -20.65
N ASP A 148 19.54 33.46 -19.52
CA ASP A 148 19.39 34.91 -19.32
C ASP A 148 20.77 35.52 -19.06
N ARG A 149 21.17 36.45 -19.94
CA ARG A 149 22.48 37.11 -19.90
C ARG A 149 22.70 37.81 -18.55
N PRO A 150 23.97 37.94 -18.08
CA PRO A 150 24.31 38.54 -16.77
C PRO A 150 23.75 39.95 -16.52
N PHE A 151 23.39 40.67 -17.59
CA PHE A 151 22.93 42.06 -17.55
C PHE A 151 21.43 42.23 -17.23
N PHE A 152 20.63 41.15 -17.27
CA PHE A 152 19.17 41.16 -16.99
C PHE A 152 18.80 40.32 -15.75
N ARG A 153 19.54 40.46 -14.65
CA ARG A 153 19.23 39.80 -13.35
C ARG A 153 17.90 40.22 -12.67
N SER A 154 16.92 40.80 -13.36
CA SER A 154 15.98 41.74 -12.72
C SER A 154 14.50 41.31 -12.56
N MET A 155 14.05 40.15 -13.07
CA MET A 155 12.63 39.74 -12.81
C MET A 155 12.38 38.23 -12.72
N GLY A 156 13.02 37.40 -13.58
CA GLY A 156 12.75 35.97 -13.65
C GLY A 156 13.23 35.16 -12.43
N GLU A 157 14.47 35.39 -11.98
CA GLU A 157 15.01 34.75 -10.77
C GLU A 157 14.22 35.16 -9.52
N TYR A 158 13.87 36.45 -9.39
CA TYR A 158 13.05 36.95 -8.28
C TYR A 158 11.65 36.32 -8.24
N ALA A 159 11.01 36.16 -9.41
CA ALA A 159 9.72 35.49 -9.52
C ALA A 159 9.82 34.01 -9.12
N PHE A 160 10.85 33.30 -9.56
CA PHE A 160 11.09 31.91 -9.15
C PHE A 160 11.38 31.77 -7.66
N HIS A 161 12.22 32.64 -7.09
CA HIS A 161 12.47 32.66 -5.65
C HIS A 161 11.19 32.97 -4.85
N SER A 162 10.33 33.85 -5.37
CA SER A 162 9.02 34.13 -4.77
C SER A 162 8.12 32.89 -4.76
N GLN A 163 7.98 32.22 -5.91
CA GLN A 163 7.20 30.97 -6.05
C GLN A 163 7.74 29.87 -5.12
N MET A 164 9.06 29.69 -5.04
CA MET A 164 9.65 28.68 -4.17
C MET A 164 9.44 28.99 -2.68
N ARG A 165 9.47 30.26 -2.30
CA ARG A 165 9.11 30.69 -0.94
C ARG A 165 7.65 30.41 -0.62
N GLU A 166 6.74 30.65 -1.56
CA GLU A 166 5.32 30.34 -1.41
C GLU A 166 5.09 28.83 -1.25
N LEU A 167 5.70 27.99 -2.11
CA LEU A 167 5.65 26.53 -1.99
C LEU A 167 6.15 26.04 -0.63
N THR A 168 7.27 26.60 -0.15
CA THR A 168 7.85 26.24 1.16
C THR A 168 6.92 26.65 2.30
N ARG A 169 6.33 27.85 2.23
CA ARG A 169 5.34 28.32 3.23
C ARG A 169 4.10 27.43 3.24
N ARG A 170 3.60 27.05 2.06
CA ARG A 170 2.46 26.14 1.90
C ARG A 170 2.77 24.77 2.49
N GLN A 171 3.93 24.18 2.18
CA GLN A 171 4.39 22.93 2.80
C GLN A 171 4.43 23.02 4.33
N ALA A 172 4.98 24.11 4.88
CA ALA A 172 5.05 24.31 6.32
C ALA A 172 3.66 24.47 6.98
N SER A 173 2.73 25.13 6.29
CA SER A 173 1.34 25.29 6.74
C SER A 173 0.62 23.95 6.75
N ILE A 174 0.65 23.21 5.64
CA ILE A 174 0.04 21.88 5.51
C ILE A 174 0.59 20.94 6.57
N LYS A 175 1.91 20.93 6.79
CA LYS A 175 2.52 20.06 7.81
C LYS A 175 2.01 20.36 9.21
N ARG A 176 1.81 21.65 9.56
CA ARG A 176 1.23 22.05 10.85
C ARG A 176 -0.23 21.61 10.98
N GLU A 177 -1.01 21.75 9.92
CA GLU A 177 -2.41 21.35 9.90
C GLU A 177 -2.59 19.83 9.99
N ILE A 178 -1.77 19.06 9.26
CA ILE A 178 -1.67 17.60 9.39
C ILE A 178 -1.36 17.23 10.84
N GLN A 179 -0.40 17.90 11.50
CA GLN A 179 -0.04 17.61 12.89
C GLN A 179 -1.17 17.89 13.89
N LYS A 180 -2.00 18.90 13.63
CA LYS A 180 -3.18 19.18 14.45
C LYS A 180 -4.22 18.06 14.32
N LEU A 181 -4.63 17.76 13.08
CA LEU A 181 -5.62 16.71 12.78
C LEU A 181 -5.14 15.32 13.22
N LEU A 182 -3.83 15.08 13.17
CA LEU A 182 -3.14 13.92 13.74
C LEU A 182 -3.48 13.70 15.20
N ASN A 183 -3.29 14.74 16.01
CA ASN A 183 -3.50 14.67 17.45
C ASN A 183 -4.97 14.39 17.77
N GLU A 184 -5.89 15.03 17.02
CA GLU A 184 -7.32 14.80 17.15
C GLU A 184 -7.71 13.34 16.81
N LYS A 185 -7.14 12.77 15.74
CA LYS A 185 -7.42 11.36 15.37
C LYS A 185 -6.86 10.38 16.41
N ARG A 186 -5.64 10.60 16.91
CA ARG A 186 -5.06 9.77 18.00
C ARG A 186 -5.90 9.82 19.27
N GLN A 187 -6.43 10.99 19.62
CA GLN A 187 -7.33 11.13 20.75
C GLN A 187 -8.60 10.28 20.55
N ARG A 188 -9.23 10.32 19.37
CA ARG A 188 -10.39 9.48 19.05
C ARG A 188 -10.09 7.99 19.11
N ILE A 189 -8.91 7.55 18.66
CA ILE A 189 -8.49 6.14 18.76
C ILE A 189 -8.33 5.75 20.23
N SER A 190 -7.69 6.60 21.04
CA SER A 190 -7.52 6.40 22.49
C SER A 190 -8.86 6.33 23.22
N ASP A 191 -9.76 7.28 22.95
CA ASP A 191 -11.10 7.32 23.55
C ASP A 191 -11.91 6.07 23.21
N ARG A 192 -11.75 5.52 22.00
CA ARG A 192 -12.37 4.25 21.61
C ARG A 192 -11.76 3.04 22.31
N ARG A 193 -10.43 2.99 22.44
CA ARG A 193 -9.76 1.94 23.21
C ARG A 193 -10.23 1.92 24.67
N ARG A 194 -10.51 3.09 25.26
CA ARG A 194 -11.08 3.21 26.61
C ARG A 194 -12.48 2.60 26.74
N LEU A 195 -13.20 2.37 25.64
CA LEU A 195 -14.49 1.67 25.66
C LEU A 195 -14.33 0.16 25.92
N GLY A 196 -13.11 -0.39 25.86
CA GLY A 196 -12.81 -1.77 26.22
C GLY A 196 -13.16 -2.82 25.16
N PHE A 197 -13.62 -2.41 23.98
CA PHE A 197 -13.92 -3.36 22.88
C PHE A 197 -12.66 -3.68 22.07
N PRO A 198 -12.35 -4.97 21.84
CA PRO A 198 -11.29 -5.37 20.92
C PRO A 198 -11.52 -4.84 19.50
N THR A 199 -10.45 -4.43 18.86
CA THR A 199 -10.44 -3.79 17.55
C THR A 199 -9.84 -4.71 16.50
N VAL A 200 -10.58 -4.90 15.40
CA VAL A 200 -10.19 -5.76 14.28
C VAL A 200 -10.15 -4.95 12.99
N CYS A 201 -8.97 -4.81 12.40
CA CYS A 201 -8.78 -4.10 11.14
C CYS A 201 -8.85 -5.06 9.95
N VAL A 202 -9.55 -4.67 8.89
CA VAL A 202 -9.59 -5.42 7.62
C VAL A 202 -8.60 -4.80 6.63
N ALA A 203 -7.52 -5.51 6.34
CA ALA A 203 -6.47 -5.16 5.40
C ALA A 203 -6.43 -6.13 4.21
N GLY A 204 -5.69 -5.78 3.16
CA GLY A 204 -5.55 -6.62 1.97
C GLY A 204 -5.50 -5.84 0.66
N TYR A 205 -5.17 -6.52 -0.43
CA TYR A 205 -5.07 -5.89 -1.75
C TYR A 205 -6.41 -5.38 -2.27
N TYR A 206 -6.40 -4.42 -3.19
CA TYR A 206 -7.63 -4.02 -3.89
C TYR A 206 -8.28 -5.24 -4.57
N ASN A 207 -9.60 -5.20 -4.70
CA ASN A 207 -10.44 -6.31 -5.16
C ASN A 207 -10.44 -7.57 -4.28
N SER A 208 -9.71 -7.63 -3.15
CA SER A 208 -9.81 -8.79 -2.23
C SER A 208 -11.16 -8.90 -1.51
N GLY A 209 -12.04 -7.91 -1.66
CA GLY A 209 -13.37 -7.89 -1.07
C GLY A 209 -13.42 -7.33 0.35
N LYS A 210 -12.48 -6.45 0.74
CA LYS A 210 -12.45 -5.82 2.08
C LYS A 210 -13.75 -5.12 2.44
N THR A 211 -14.24 -4.23 1.57
CA THR A 211 -15.49 -3.50 1.78
C THR A 211 -16.68 -4.45 1.81
N SER A 212 -16.69 -5.49 0.96
CA SER A 212 -17.71 -6.53 0.97
C SER A 212 -17.72 -7.31 2.28
N LEU A 213 -16.56 -7.72 2.78
CA LEU A 213 -16.43 -8.42 4.07
C LEU A 213 -16.86 -7.51 5.22
N PHE A 214 -16.43 -6.24 5.21
CA PHE A 214 -16.83 -5.26 6.21
C PHE A 214 -18.35 -5.11 6.24
N ASN A 215 -19.00 -4.90 5.09
CA ASN A 215 -20.46 -4.80 5.00
C ASN A 215 -21.14 -6.08 5.48
N ALA A 216 -20.63 -7.25 5.09
CA ALA A 216 -21.19 -8.54 5.47
C ALA A 216 -21.08 -8.81 6.97
N LEU A 217 -19.96 -8.44 7.60
CA LEU A 217 -19.74 -8.60 9.04
C LEU A 217 -20.52 -7.59 9.88
N THR A 218 -20.76 -6.39 9.36
CA THR A 218 -21.25 -5.27 10.16
C THR A 218 -22.68 -4.82 9.84
N GLY A 219 -23.22 -5.23 8.69
CA GLY A 219 -24.51 -4.78 8.18
C GLY A 219 -24.49 -3.39 7.53
N ASP A 220 -23.30 -2.80 7.33
CA ASP A 220 -23.15 -1.52 6.62
C ASP A 220 -23.39 -1.69 5.11
N ASP A 221 -23.73 -0.59 4.43
CA ASP A 221 -24.05 -0.57 2.99
C ASP A 221 -23.09 0.34 2.22
N LYS A 222 -21.78 0.06 2.35
CA LYS A 222 -20.76 0.81 1.62
C LYS A 222 -20.71 0.39 0.15
N PRO A 223 -20.42 1.33 -0.77
CA PRO A 223 -20.25 1.00 -2.18
C PRO A 223 -19.04 0.06 -2.36
N VAL A 224 -19.30 -1.10 -2.96
CA VAL A 224 -18.26 -2.05 -3.37
C VAL A 224 -17.85 -1.74 -4.80
N SER A 225 -16.54 -1.72 -5.06
CA SER A 225 -15.98 -1.48 -6.39
C SER A 225 -14.67 -2.23 -6.55
N ASP A 226 -14.39 -2.68 -7.77
CA ASP A 226 -13.16 -3.39 -8.12
C ASP A 226 -11.97 -2.42 -8.32
N LYS A 227 -12.23 -1.11 -8.24
CA LYS A 227 -11.22 -0.07 -8.36
C LYS A 227 -10.28 -0.07 -7.15
N PRO A 228 -8.99 0.27 -7.33
CA PRO A 228 -8.09 0.54 -6.22
C PRO A 228 -8.57 1.67 -5.31
N PHE A 229 -8.24 1.59 -4.03
CA PHE A 229 -8.38 2.66 -3.04
C PHE A 229 -9.81 3.19 -2.81
N THR A 230 -10.82 2.31 -2.87
CA THR A 230 -12.23 2.61 -2.57
C THR A 230 -12.47 3.16 -1.16
N THR A 231 -11.63 2.77 -0.20
CA THR A 231 -11.66 3.25 1.18
C THR A 231 -10.33 3.92 1.49
N LEU A 232 -10.36 5.25 1.69
CA LEU A 232 -9.19 6.01 2.13
C LEU A 232 -9.26 6.39 3.63
N SER A 233 -10.47 6.59 4.15
CA SER A 233 -10.72 6.94 5.54
C SER A 233 -11.28 5.76 6.33
N SER A 234 -10.73 5.56 7.53
CA SER A 234 -11.14 4.46 8.40
C SER A 234 -12.57 4.66 8.91
N LYS A 235 -13.42 3.65 8.72
CA LYS A 235 -14.76 3.59 9.29
C LYS A 235 -14.83 2.47 10.33
N TYR A 236 -15.51 2.76 11.44
CA TYR A 236 -15.59 1.88 12.60
C TYR A 236 -17.03 1.43 12.75
N GLN A 237 -17.26 0.14 12.87
CA GLN A 237 -18.60 -0.40 13.11
C GLN A 237 -18.54 -1.51 14.13
N ARG A 238 -19.49 -1.49 15.07
CA ARG A 238 -19.59 -2.50 16.12
C ARG A 238 -20.30 -3.74 15.61
N ARG A 239 -19.81 -4.90 16.00
CA ARG A 239 -20.45 -6.19 15.74
C ARG A 239 -20.47 -7.02 17.02
N PHE A 240 -21.65 -7.45 17.40
CA PHE A 240 -21.86 -8.43 18.47
C PHE A 240 -21.50 -9.82 17.92
N VAL A 241 -20.58 -10.51 18.59
CA VAL A 241 -20.22 -11.90 18.28
C VAL A 241 -21.09 -12.85 19.10
N ASP A 242 -21.22 -12.57 20.40
CA ASP A 242 -22.11 -13.23 21.35
C ASP A 242 -22.54 -12.23 22.44
N TYR A 243 -23.16 -12.72 23.52
CA TYR A 243 -23.65 -11.89 24.62
C TYR A 243 -22.54 -11.13 25.37
N GLU A 244 -21.30 -11.63 25.37
CA GLU A 244 -20.20 -11.09 26.16
C GLU A 244 -19.16 -10.38 25.28
N THR A 245 -19.11 -10.70 23.99
CA THR A 245 -18.05 -10.29 23.07
C THR A 245 -18.59 -9.34 22.02
N THR A 246 -18.12 -8.09 22.08
CA THR A 246 -18.35 -7.07 21.03
C THR A 246 -17.04 -6.70 20.39
N LEU A 247 -16.96 -6.80 19.07
CA LEU A 247 -15.80 -6.39 18.27
C LEU A 247 -16.06 -5.07 17.56
N LEU A 248 -15.02 -4.25 17.44
CA LEU A 248 -15.03 -3.06 16.61
C LEU A 248 -14.27 -3.34 15.31
N PHE A 249 -14.99 -3.48 14.20
CA PHE A 249 -14.40 -3.65 12.88
C PHE A 249 -14.01 -2.31 12.29
N ILE A 250 -12.85 -2.28 11.63
CA ILE A 250 -12.31 -1.10 10.97
C ILE A 250 -12.01 -1.45 9.52
N ASP A 251 -12.63 -0.71 8.60
CA ASP A 251 -12.32 -0.79 7.17
C ASP A 251 -11.12 0.10 6.86
N THR A 252 -10.08 -0.45 6.23
CA THR A 252 -8.79 0.24 6.03
C THR A 252 -8.43 0.38 4.56
N ILE A 253 -7.34 1.09 4.27
CA ILE A 253 -6.87 1.31 2.90
C ILE A 253 -6.49 -0.02 2.24
N GLY A 254 -6.94 -0.21 1.00
CA GLY A 254 -6.49 -1.33 0.18
C GLY A 254 -5.06 -1.19 -0.31
N PHE A 255 -4.28 -2.26 -0.16
CA PHE A 255 -2.92 -2.32 -0.69
C PHE A 255 -2.91 -2.51 -2.20
N VAL A 256 -1.80 -2.10 -2.80
CA VAL A 256 -1.44 -2.33 -4.20
C VAL A 256 -0.01 -2.89 -4.18
N ILE A 257 0.37 -3.75 -5.11
CA ILE A 257 1.69 -4.39 -5.15
C ILE A 257 2.76 -3.32 -5.38
N ASP A 258 3.95 -3.47 -4.82
CA ASP A 258 5.01 -2.45 -4.84
C ASP A 258 4.52 -1.04 -4.44
N LEU A 259 3.67 -0.93 -3.42
CA LEU A 259 3.30 0.37 -2.85
C LEU A 259 4.56 1.10 -2.36
N ASP A 260 4.76 2.33 -2.84
CA ASP A 260 5.96 3.10 -2.49
C ASP A 260 5.98 3.42 -0.98
N PRO A 261 7.09 3.16 -0.26
CA PRO A 261 7.20 3.47 1.16
C PRO A 261 6.97 4.94 1.52
N ARG A 262 7.18 5.85 0.57
CA ARG A 262 6.87 7.28 0.74
C ARG A 262 5.36 7.52 0.80
N LEU A 263 4.55 6.75 0.07
CA LEU A 263 3.09 6.81 0.19
C LEU A 263 2.66 6.28 1.55
N ILE A 264 3.24 5.17 2.00
CA ILE A 264 2.96 4.61 3.34
C ILE A 264 3.20 5.65 4.43
N LYS A 265 4.34 6.35 4.38
CA LYS A 265 4.65 7.45 5.30
C LYS A 265 3.66 8.62 5.18
N SER A 266 3.28 8.97 3.95
CA SER A 266 2.28 10.01 3.74
C SER A 266 0.89 9.64 4.26
N PHE A 267 0.54 8.35 4.35
CA PHE A 267 -0.74 7.84 4.88
C PHE A 267 -0.62 7.19 6.25
N GLU A 268 0.47 7.43 6.99
CA GLU A 268 0.78 6.81 8.29
C GLU A 268 -0.41 6.81 9.25
N ILE A 269 -1.25 7.85 9.18
CA ILE A 269 -2.41 8.04 10.05
C ILE A 269 -3.58 7.13 9.67
N ASN A 270 -3.81 6.90 8.39
CA ASN A 270 -4.80 5.93 7.94
C ASN A 270 -4.34 4.50 8.24
N LEU A 271 -3.06 4.33 8.55
CA LEU A 271 -2.45 3.09 9.03
C LEU A 271 -2.33 3.04 10.57
N GLU A 272 -2.51 4.14 11.30
CA GLU A 272 -2.50 4.15 12.77
C GLU A 272 -3.58 3.22 13.34
N ASP A 273 -4.70 3.10 12.64
CA ASP A 273 -5.76 2.16 12.97
C ASP A 273 -5.29 0.70 12.84
N LEU A 274 -4.46 0.38 11.84
CA LEU A 274 -3.86 -0.94 11.71
C LEU A 274 -2.84 -1.21 12.82
N LYS A 275 -1.98 -0.24 13.15
CA LYS A 275 -1.00 -0.37 14.24
C LYS A 275 -1.66 -0.53 15.60
N SER A 276 -2.75 0.19 15.80
CA SER A 276 -3.48 0.19 17.06
C SER A 276 -4.48 -0.95 17.20
N ALA A 277 -4.68 -1.76 16.16
CA ALA A 277 -5.58 -2.89 16.21
C ALA A 277 -5.07 -4.00 17.14
N ASP A 278 -6.01 -4.69 17.77
CA ASP A 278 -5.74 -5.91 18.52
C ASP A 278 -5.51 -7.08 17.56
N MET A 279 -6.15 -7.03 16.38
CA MET A 279 -5.99 -8.01 15.30
C MET A 279 -6.14 -7.38 13.92
N VAL A 280 -5.44 -7.95 12.94
CA VAL A 280 -5.52 -7.56 11.52
C VAL A 280 -5.95 -8.76 10.70
N ILE A 281 -7.10 -8.65 10.05
CA ILE A 281 -7.51 -9.56 8.99
C ILE A 281 -6.76 -9.16 7.72
N PHE A 282 -5.93 -10.04 7.20
CA PHE A 282 -5.28 -9.90 5.90
C PHE A 282 -6.07 -10.70 4.85
N LEU A 283 -6.92 -9.99 4.11
CA LEU A 283 -7.85 -10.58 3.16
C LEU A 283 -7.21 -10.80 1.78
N MET A 284 -7.29 -12.04 1.28
CA MET A 284 -6.77 -12.46 -0.02
C MET A 284 -7.88 -13.02 -0.91
N ASP A 285 -7.76 -12.88 -2.23
CA ASP A 285 -8.74 -13.33 -3.20
C ASP A 285 -8.34 -14.69 -3.77
N VAL A 286 -9.13 -15.75 -3.51
CA VAL A 286 -8.78 -17.11 -3.99
C VAL A 286 -8.78 -17.25 -5.51
N THR A 287 -9.37 -16.31 -6.25
CA THR A 287 -9.39 -16.35 -7.72
C THR A 287 -8.07 -15.92 -8.34
N ASP A 288 -7.17 -15.30 -7.57
CA ASP A 288 -5.81 -14.99 -8.02
C ASP A 288 -5.02 -16.28 -8.29
N PRO A 289 -4.21 -16.35 -9.37
CA PRO A 289 -3.28 -17.45 -9.57
C PRO A 289 -2.34 -17.66 -8.38
N LEU A 290 -1.95 -18.90 -8.09
CA LEU A 290 -1.10 -19.23 -6.93
C LEU A 290 0.17 -18.37 -6.82
N LEU A 291 0.83 -18.09 -7.95
CA LEU A 291 2.00 -17.21 -7.97
C LEU A 291 1.66 -15.77 -7.51
N THR A 292 0.53 -15.24 -7.98
CA THR A 292 0.02 -13.91 -7.57
C THR A 292 -0.29 -13.89 -6.09
N LEU A 293 -0.94 -14.93 -5.56
CA LEU A 293 -1.21 -15.07 -4.13
C LEU A 293 0.06 -15.10 -3.31
N ARG A 294 1.07 -15.89 -3.70
CA ARG A 294 2.37 -15.95 -3.00
C ARG A 294 3.07 -14.59 -2.97
N ILE A 295 3.03 -13.85 -4.08
CA ILE A 295 3.60 -12.50 -4.16
C ILE A 295 2.83 -11.54 -3.25
N LYS A 296 1.50 -11.53 -3.33
CA LYS A 296 0.64 -10.69 -2.49
C LYS A 296 0.85 -11.02 -1.00
N LEU A 297 0.94 -12.29 -0.63
CA LEU A 297 1.21 -12.70 0.75
C LEU A 297 2.57 -12.19 1.23
N ALA A 298 3.65 -12.47 0.48
CA ALA A 298 5.00 -12.07 0.87
C ALA A 298 5.14 -10.54 0.98
N GLU A 299 4.63 -9.81 0.00
CA GLU A 299 4.66 -8.34 -0.02
C GLU A 299 3.75 -7.75 1.07
N GLY A 300 2.55 -8.28 1.26
CA GLY A 300 1.61 -7.84 2.28
C GLY A 300 2.13 -8.05 3.69
N ILE A 301 2.70 -9.22 3.98
CA ILE A 301 3.34 -9.49 5.27
C ILE A 301 4.56 -8.59 5.47
N ARG A 302 5.38 -8.36 4.43
CA ARG A 302 6.50 -7.41 4.52
C ARG A 302 5.99 -6.00 4.89
N LEU A 303 4.95 -5.52 4.22
CA LEU A 303 4.34 -4.21 4.47
C LEU A 303 3.79 -4.11 5.89
N LEU A 304 3.05 -5.11 6.37
CA LEU A 304 2.52 -5.13 7.74
C LEU A 304 3.65 -5.12 8.78
N ARG A 305 4.75 -5.85 8.53
CA ARG A 305 5.94 -5.83 9.39
C ARG A 305 6.67 -4.48 9.38
N GLU A 306 6.80 -3.84 8.21
CA GLU A 306 7.35 -2.48 8.10
C GLU A 306 6.49 -1.44 8.85
N MET A 307 5.23 -1.77 9.14
CA MET A 307 4.31 -0.98 9.96
C MET A 307 4.34 -1.37 11.45
N ASP A 308 5.30 -2.18 11.90
CA ASP A 308 5.42 -2.66 13.28
C ASP A 308 4.23 -3.52 13.75
N ILE A 309 3.55 -4.22 12.83
CA ILE A 309 2.47 -5.14 13.16
C ILE A 309 3.07 -6.54 13.38
N PRO A 310 2.95 -7.12 14.60
CA PRO A 310 3.43 -8.46 14.89
C PRO A 310 2.70 -9.53 14.07
N LEU A 311 3.40 -10.61 13.72
CA LEU A 311 2.81 -11.69 12.92
C LEU A 311 1.66 -12.39 13.64
N GLU A 312 1.75 -12.52 14.97
CA GLU A 312 0.70 -13.13 15.79
C GLU A 312 -0.63 -12.37 15.77
N LYS A 313 -0.63 -11.08 15.40
CA LYS A 313 -1.86 -10.29 15.23
C LYS A 313 -2.49 -10.46 13.85
N ILE A 314 -1.83 -11.12 12.91
CA ILE A 314 -2.28 -11.21 11.52
C ILE A 314 -3.02 -12.51 11.31
N VAL A 315 -4.29 -12.42 10.92
CA VAL A 315 -5.13 -13.54 10.49
C VAL A 315 -5.33 -13.46 8.98
N VAL A 316 -4.90 -14.48 8.24
CA VAL A 316 -5.12 -14.54 6.79
C VAL A 316 -6.53 -15.05 6.50
N VAL A 317 -7.31 -14.30 5.72
CA VAL A 317 -8.65 -14.73 5.32
C VAL A 317 -8.69 -14.88 3.80
N LEU A 318 -8.97 -16.10 3.34
CA LEU A 318 -9.13 -16.42 1.93
C LEU A 318 -10.59 -16.18 1.54
N ASN A 319 -10.83 -15.15 0.74
CA ASN A 319 -12.17 -14.70 0.35
C ASN A 319 -12.51 -15.13 -1.08
N LYS A 320 -13.80 -15.09 -1.41
CA LYS A 320 -14.40 -15.47 -2.71
C LYS A 320 -14.38 -16.97 -2.99
N ILE A 321 -14.48 -17.79 -1.95
CA ILE A 321 -14.53 -19.26 -2.09
C ILE A 321 -15.70 -19.76 -2.94
N ASP A 322 -16.75 -18.94 -3.11
CA ASP A 322 -17.86 -19.21 -4.01
C ASP A 322 -17.43 -19.35 -5.48
N LEU A 323 -16.32 -18.74 -5.87
CA LEU A 323 -15.81 -18.77 -7.25
C LEU A 323 -14.83 -19.91 -7.52
N GLN A 324 -14.21 -20.48 -6.47
CA GLN A 324 -13.28 -21.61 -6.57
C GLN A 324 -13.40 -22.55 -5.36
N PRO A 325 -14.53 -23.27 -5.22
CA PRO A 325 -14.78 -24.11 -4.04
C PRO A 325 -13.79 -25.28 -3.91
N ASP A 326 -13.36 -25.87 -5.04
CA ASP A 326 -12.49 -27.06 -5.05
C ASP A 326 -11.02 -26.72 -4.74
N THR A 327 -10.52 -25.58 -5.23
CA THR A 327 -9.11 -25.16 -5.06
C THR A 327 -8.86 -24.51 -3.70
N ALA A 328 -9.87 -23.91 -3.08
CA ALA A 328 -9.71 -23.12 -1.86
C ALA A 328 -9.20 -23.96 -0.66
N HIS A 329 -9.63 -25.22 -0.56
CA HIS A 329 -9.35 -26.08 0.60
C HIS A 329 -7.85 -26.37 0.81
N ASN A 330 -7.08 -26.52 -0.26
CA ASN A 330 -5.64 -26.81 -0.19
C ASN A 330 -4.78 -25.54 -0.23
N LEU A 331 -5.39 -24.38 -0.47
CA LEU A 331 -4.66 -23.15 -0.77
C LEU A 331 -3.83 -22.66 0.43
N GLY A 332 -4.32 -22.87 1.66
CA GLY A 332 -3.58 -22.55 2.88
C GLY A 332 -2.27 -23.34 3.00
N GLU A 333 -2.30 -24.63 2.65
CA GLU A 333 -1.12 -25.50 2.61
C GLU A 333 -0.16 -25.12 1.49
N GLU A 334 -0.68 -24.85 0.28
CA GLU A 334 0.13 -24.44 -0.87
C GLU A 334 0.84 -23.08 -0.67
N LEU A 335 0.23 -22.21 0.13
CA LEU A 335 0.79 -20.93 0.58
C LEU A 335 1.70 -21.07 1.81
N ASN A 336 1.79 -22.27 2.40
CA ASN A 336 2.57 -22.58 3.61
C ASN A 336 2.22 -21.67 4.80
N LEU A 337 0.94 -21.30 4.97
CA LEU A 337 0.50 -20.36 6.01
C LEU A 337 0.83 -20.85 7.42
N ASP A 338 0.61 -22.13 7.69
CA ASP A 338 0.89 -22.73 9.01
C ASP A 338 2.39 -22.72 9.33
N ARG A 339 3.25 -22.97 8.34
CA ARG A 339 4.71 -22.88 8.50
C ARG A 339 5.20 -21.46 8.76
N MET A 340 4.46 -20.47 8.26
CA MET A 340 4.73 -19.05 8.52
C MET A 340 4.17 -18.59 9.88
N GLY A 341 3.45 -19.45 10.61
CA GLY A 341 2.80 -19.12 11.87
C GLY A 341 1.59 -18.19 11.70
N LEU A 342 0.98 -18.17 10.50
CA LEU A 342 -0.14 -17.30 10.17
C LEU A 342 -1.46 -18.06 10.34
N PRO A 343 -2.28 -17.77 11.37
CA PRO A 343 -3.61 -18.35 11.48
C PRO A 343 -4.45 -17.94 10.27
N TRP A 344 -5.22 -18.89 9.73
CA TRP A 344 -6.00 -18.64 8.52
C TRP A 344 -7.37 -19.30 8.51
N THR A 345 -8.28 -18.72 7.72
CA THR A 345 -9.63 -19.25 7.47
C THR A 345 -10.15 -18.82 6.10
N MET A 346 -11.31 -19.33 5.69
CA MET A 346 -11.89 -19.13 4.37
C MET A 346 -13.33 -18.64 4.46
N VAL A 347 -13.70 -17.68 3.62
CA VAL A 347 -15.04 -17.07 3.59
C VAL A 347 -15.51 -16.75 2.18
N SER A 348 -16.82 -16.61 2.01
CA SER A 348 -17.39 -15.82 0.91
C SER A 348 -18.10 -14.61 1.51
N ALA A 349 -17.49 -13.43 1.39
CA ALA A 349 -18.13 -12.19 1.83
C ALA A 349 -19.43 -11.90 1.07
N LYS A 350 -19.51 -12.30 -0.20
CA LYS A 350 -20.66 -12.06 -1.07
C LYS A 350 -21.83 -12.97 -0.70
N GLU A 351 -21.58 -14.27 -0.61
CA GLU A 351 -22.60 -15.29 -0.29
C GLU A 351 -22.83 -15.44 1.23
N ARG A 352 -22.09 -14.66 2.04
CA ARG A 352 -22.11 -14.71 3.52
C ARG A 352 -21.80 -16.08 4.10
N THR A 353 -20.97 -16.85 3.39
CA THR A 353 -20.51 -18.19 3.80
C THR A 353 -19.36 -18.08 4.79
N ASN A 354 -19.38 -18.92 5.82
CA ASN A 354 -18.36 -19.02 6.89
C ASN A 354 -18.16 -17.74 7.75
N LEU A 355 -19.10 -16.79 7.75
CA LEU A 355 -18.94 -15.55 8.51
C LEU A 355 -19.02 -15.76 10.02
N ASN A 356 -19.88 -16.66 10.49
CA ASN A 356 -20.01 -16.94 11.91
C ASN A 356 -18.77 -17.68 12.43
N GLU A 357 -18.27 -18.62 11.64
CA GLU A 357 -17.03 -19.35 11.85
C GLU A 357 -15.84 -18.38 11.91
N LEU A 358 -15.77 -17.40 11.00
CA LEU A 358 -14.78 -16.33 11.06
C LEU A 358 -14.90 -15.54 12.37
N LEU A 359 -16.10 -15.12 12.80
CA LEU A 359 -16.27 -14.38 14.06
C LEU A 359 -15.81 -15.17 15.28
N MET A 360 -16.17 -16.46 15.35
CA MET A 360 -15.74 -17.36 16.43
C MET A 360 -14.22 -17.59 16.39
N PHE A 361 -13.65 -17.72 15.20
CA PHE A 361 -12.21 -17.85 15.01
C PHE A 361 -11.45 -16.61 15.49
N LEU A 362 -11.92 -15.41 15.12
CA LEU A 362 -11.33 -14.14 15.58
C LEU A 362 -11.42 -14.00 17.10
N LYS A 363 -12.55 -14.38 17.71
CA LYS A 363 -12.70 -14.41 19.16
C LYS A 363 -11.65 -15.31 19.81
N ALA A 364 -11.51 -16.55 19.34
CA ALA A 364 -10.55 -17.51 19.90
C ALA A 364 -9.10 -17.00 19.79
N GLN A 365 -8.74 -16.39 18.65
CA GLN A 365 -7.41 -15.81 18.46
C GLN A 365 -7.18 -14.59 19.37
N LEU A 366 -8.19 -13.73 19.57
CA LEU A 366 -8.09 -12.59 20.49
C LEU A 366 -7.92 -13.04 21.93
N THR A 367 -8.63 -14.10 22.36
CA THR A 367 -8.45 -14.70 23.70
C THR A 367 -7.02 -15.21 23.86
N ARG A 368 -6.49 -15.94 22.87
CA ARG A 368 -5.10 -16.45 22.89
C ARG A 368 -4.07 -15.33 22.99
N LEU A 369 -4.30 -14.19 22.34
CA LEU A 369 -3.41 -13.02 22.41
C LEU A 369 -3.51 -12.26 23.74
N ALA A 370 -4.64 -12.39 24.45
CA ALA A 370 -4.86 -11.78 25.76
C ALA A 370 -4.32 -12.62 26.93
N GLU A 371 -4.08 -13.92 26.71
CA GLU A 371 -3.43 -14.80 27.68
C GLU A 371 -1.96 -14.37 27.86
N PRO A 372 -1.47 -14.22 29.11
CA PRO A 372 -0.06 -13.94 29.34
C PRO A 372 0.79 -15.09 28.77
N PRO A 373 1.99 -14.81 28.22
CA PRO A 373 2.87 -15.88 27.77
C PRO A 373 3.08 -16.85 28.92
N GLU A 374 2.91 -18.14 28.68
CA GLU A 374 3.21 -19.19 29.67
C GLU A 374 4.58 -18.89 30.26
N VAL A 375 4.62 -18.63 31.57
CA VAL A 375 5.87 -18.55 32.31
C VAL A 375 6.45 -19.95 32.23
N VAL A 376 7.37 -20.17 31.29
CA VAL A 376 8.20 -21.37 31.31
C VAL A 376 9.08 -21.21 32.54
N GLU A 377 8.63 -21.77 33.66
CA GLU A 377 9.50 -21.93 34.83
C GLU A 377 10.74 -22.72 34.37
N PRO A 378 11.97 -22.25 34.63
CA PRO A 378 13.16 -22.99 34.27
C PRO A 378 13.31 -24.19 35.21
N GLU A 379 12.54 -25.25 34.97
CA GLU A 379 12.50 -26.43 35.85
C GLU A 379 13.54 -27.52 35.51
N GLU A 380 14.55 -27.25 34.67
CA GLU A 380 15.55 -28.28 34.32
C GLU A 380 17.03 -27.92 34.49
N GLU A 381 17.41 -26.72 34.94
CA GLU A 381 18.84 -26.43 35.23
C GLU A 381 19.25 -26.61 36.70
N LEU A 382 18.29 -26.73 37.65
CA LEU A 382 18.62 -26.89 39.08
C LEU A 382 18.95 -28.32 39.51
N LYS A 383 18.58 -29.35 38.74
CA LYS A 383 18.95 -30.75 39.06
C LYS A 383 20.36 -31.15 38.60
N ALA A 384 20.98 -30.39 37.69
CA ALA A 384 22.34 -30.66 37.21
C ALA A 384 23.44 -30.07 38.11
N VAL A 385 23.13 -29.05 38.92
CA VAL A 385 24.11 -28.41 39.82
C VAL A 385 24.19 -29.09 41.19
N GLU A 386 23.13 -29.77 41.64
CA GLU A 386 23.16 -30.52 42.90
C GLU A 386 23.77 -31.92 42.76
N GLN A 387 23.74 -32.53 41.57
CA GLN A 387 24.42 -33.81 41.31
C GLN A 387 25.94 -33.68 41.08
N SER A 388 26.44 -32.49 40.72
CA SER A 388 27.89 -32.27 40.53
C SER A 388 28.65 -31.85 41.80
N ARG A 389 27.95 -31.59 42.91
CA ARG A 389 28.56 -31.24 44.21
C ARG A 389 28.68 -32.41 45.20
N GLY A 390 28.21 -33.61 44.83
CA GLY A 390 28.26 -34.81 45.67
C GLY A 390 29.54 -35.65 45.57
N ASP A 391 30.33 -35.51 44.49
CA ASP A 391 31.37 -36.51 44.13
C ASP A 391 32.83 -36.08 44.42
N HIS A 392 33.05 -35.05 45.25
CA HIS A 392 34.40 -34.62 45.65
C HIS A 392 34.64 -34.66 47.16
N ARG A 393 34.21 -35.74 47.82
CA ARG A 393 34.70 -36.12 49.16
C ARG A 393 34.86 -37.63 49.31
N SER A 394 35.73 -38.24 48.51
CA SER A 394 36.36 -39.52 48.87
C SER A 394 37.48 -39.85 47.89
N THR A 395 38.72 -39.44 48.22
CA THR A 395 39.95 -40.25 48.06
C THR A 395 41.17 -39.40 48.44
N SER A 396 41.88 -39.90 49.47
CA SER A 396 43.32 -39.72 49.74
C SER A 396 43.80 -38.38 50.27
#